data_AF-A0A954MUI5-F1
#
_entry.id   AF-A0A954MUI5-F1
#
_cell.length_a   1.000
_cell.length_b   1.000
_cell.length_c   1.000
_cell.angle_alpha   90.00
_cell.angle_beta   90.00
_cell.angle_gamma   90.00
#
_symmetry.space_group_name_H-M   'P 1'
#
loop_
_entity.id
_entity.type
_entity.pdbx_description
1 polymer ?
#
loop_
_entity_poly.entity_id
_entity_poly.type
_entity_poly.pdbx_seq_one_letter_code
_entity_poly.pdbx_strand_id
1 'polypeptide(L)'
;MDPSKIWSSTTLPTLPAAAVKLLEMSRNPETEIRDIADVIKRDPALSAKILKSANSTFFGLSSKVSSVDRAVPLLGTTLVTSMALSFSLSESAMSDGPMAEYYKDYWWQSVVQASAAECCAVILADRSAGPEFFQAGLLMDLGRLA
;
A
#
# COMPACT_ATOMS: atom_id res chain seq x y z
N MET A 1 10.25 25.13 1.40
CA MET A 1 11.05 23.89 1.50
C MET A 1 12.35 24.12 0.77
N ASP A 2 13.48 23.88 1.43
CA ASP A 2 14.81 24.08 0.85
C ASP A 2 15.23 22.80 0.08
N PRO A 3 15.40 22.86 -1.26
CA PRO A 3 15.71 21.69 -2.07
C PRO A 3 17.05 21.04 -1.73
N SER A 4 17.95 21.73 -1.01
CA SER A 4 19.25 21.19 -0.60
C SER A 4 19.17 20.15 0.54
N LYS A 5 18.07 20.10 1.28
CA LYS A 5 17.86 19.13 2.39
C LYS A 5 17.41 17.74 1.94
N ILE A 6 16.81 17.62 0.76
CA ILE A 6 16.29 16.36 0.20
C ILE A 6 17.43 15.42 -0.22
N TRP A 7 18.61 15.98 -0.53
CA TRP A 7 19.79 15.21 -0.95
C TRP A 7 20.62 14.69 0.24
N SER A 8 20.31 15.10 1.47
CA SER A 8 21.13 14.82 2.65
C SER A 8 20.48 13.91 3.69
N SER A 9 19.18 13.56 3.59
CA SER A 9 18.63 12.55 4.49
C SER A 9 19.01 11.14 4.04
N THR A 10 19.88 10.54 4.84
CA THR A 10 20.45 9.20 4.63
C THR A 10 19.57 8.12 5.27
N THR A 11 18.35 8.46 5.68
CA THR A 11 17.45 7.55 6.41
C THR A 11 16.02 7.70 5.92
N LEU A 12 15.79 7.28 4.68
CA LEU A 12 14.50 6.67 4.38
C LEU A 12 14.37 5.45 5.30
N PRO A 13 13.27 5.30 6.06
CA PRO A 13 13.05 4.09 6.82
C PRO A 13 13.17 2.88 5.89
N THR A 14 13.97 1.89 6.28
CA THR A 14 14.11 0.66 5.50
C THR A 14 12.75 -0.01 5.37
N LEU A 15 12.28 -0.13 4.12
CA LEU A 15 11.09 -0.92 3.83
C LEU A 15 11.32 -2.37 4.29
N PRO A 16 10.38 -2.96 5.08
CA PRO A 16 10.40 -4.37 5.43
C PRO A 16 10.55 -5.23 4.17
N ALA A 17 11.33 -6.30 4.27
CA ALA A 17 11.67 -7.18 3.16
C ALA A 17 10.44 -7.72 2.41
N ALA A 18 9.31 -7.92 3.11
CA ALA A 18 8.06 -8.36 2.50
C ALA A 18 7.49 -7.33 1.50
N ALA A 19 7.57 -6.04 1.82
CA ALA A 19 7.02 -4.97 0.99
C ALA A 19 7.85 -4.76 -0.29
N VAL A 20 9.18 -4.79 -0.14
CA VAL A 20 10.12 -4.72 -1.27
C VAL A 20 9.90 -5.91 -2.20
N LYS A 21 9.81 -7.12 -1.64
CA LYS A 21 9.57 -8.33 -2.42
C LYS A 21 8.23 -8.28 -3.16
N LEU A 22 7.17 -7.79 -2.53
CA LEU A 22 5.87 -7.63 -3.18
C LEU A 22 5.92 -6.64 -4.35
N LEU A 23 6.67 -5.54 -4.20
CA LEU A 23 6.87 -4.56 -5.28
C LEU A 23 7.67 -5.13 -6.46
N GLU A 24 8.72 -5.92 -6.19
CA GLU A 24 9.47 -6.62 -7.25
C GLU A 24 8.56 -7.61 -8.00
N MET A 25 7.79 -8.38 -7.24
CA MET A 25 6.86 -9.38 -7.76
C MET A 25 5.75 -8.74 -8.59
N SER A 26 5.18 -7.60 -8.16
CA SER A 26 4.12 -6.91 -8.90
C SER A 26 4.57 -6.34 -10.24
N ARG A 27 5.89 -6.14 -10.44
CA ARG A 27 6.47 -5.62 -11.69
C ARG A 27 6.96 -6.73 -12.62
N ASN A 28 7.03 -7.97 -12.13
CA ASN A 28 7.44 -9.12 -12.92
C ASN A 28 6.20 -9.79 -13.56
N PRO A 29 6.10 -9.82 -14.91
CA PRO A 29 4.96 -10.43 -15.61
C PRO A 29 4.83 -11.95 -15.40
N GLU A 30 5.89 -12.63 -14.96
CA GLU A 30 5.90 -14.07 -14.67
C GLU A 30 5.40 -14.40 -13.25
N THR A 31 5.11 -13.38 -12.42
CA THR A 31 4.63 -13.60 -11.05
C THR A 31 3.19 -14.10 -11.05
N GLU A 32 2.92 -15.22 -10.39
CA GLU A 32 1.56 -15.66 -10.16
C GLU A 32 0.92 -14.95 -8.94
N ILE A 33 -0.40 -14.77 -8.97
CA ILE A 33 -1.17 -14.24 -7.85
C ILE A 33 -0.93 -15.04 -6.55
N ARG A 34 -0.74 -16.36 -6.69
CA ARG A 34 -0.45 -17.26 -5.57
C ARG A 34 0.88 -16.94 -4.89
N ASP A 35 1.89 -16.54 -5.65
CA ASP A 35 3.21 -16.21 -5.10
C ASP A 35 3.09 -14.95 -4.21
N ILE A 36 2.29 -13.97 -4.62
CA ILE A 36 1.98 -12.79 -3.80
C ILE A 36 1.24 -13.18 -2.53
N ALA A 37 0.22 -14.04 -2.64
CA ALA A 37 -0.50 -14.55 -1.48
C ALA A 37 0.43 -15.29 -0.49
N ASP A 38 1.40 -16.06 -0.99
CA ASP A 38 2.38 -16.77 -0.17
C ASP A 38 3.32 -15.83 0.60
N VAL A 39 3.73 -14.71 0.00
CA VAL A 39 4.52 -13.68 0.71
C VAL A 39 3.69 -13.06 1.84
N ILE A 40 2.42 -12.73 1.59
CA ILE A 40 1.54 -12.12 2.59
C ILE A 40 1.25 -13.08 3.74
N LYS A 41 0.98 -14.36 3.45
CA LYS A 41 0.70 -15.39 4.47
C LYS A 41 1.84 -15.60 5.47
N ARG A 42 3.08 -15.28 5.07
CA ARG A 42 4.25 -15.38 5.96
C ARG A 42 4.31 -14.25 6.99
N ASP A 43 3.54 -13.19 6.81
CA ASP A 43 3.39 -12.08 7.73
C ASP A 43 1.96 -12.05 8.31
N PRO A 44 1.77 -12.50 9.56
CA PRO A 44 0.45 -12.52 10.20
C PRO A 44 -0.19 -11.14 10.34
N ALA A 45 0.60 -10.09 10.54
CA ALA A 45 0.08 -8.72 10.69
C ALA A 45 -0.42 -8.19 9.35
N LEU A 46 0.36 -8.38 8.29
CA LEU A 46 -0.04 -8.03 6.93
C LEU A 46 -1.27 -8.83 6.49
N SER A 47 -1.28 -10.14 6.75
CA SER A 47 -2.44 -11.03 6.48
C SER A 47 -3.72 -10.53 7.15
N ALA A 48 -3.65 -10.15 8.43
CA ALA A 48 -4.82 -9.63 9.16
C ALA A 48 -5.32 -8.31 8.57
N LYS A 49 -4.41 -7.39 8.21
CA LYS A 49 -4.76 -6.11 7.60
C LYS A 49 -5.41 -6.29 6.23
N ILE A 50 -4.87 -7.19 5.38
CA ILE A 50 -5.45 -7.52 4.06
C ILE A 50 -6.84 -8.15 4.20
N LEU A 51 -7.02 -9.11 5.12
CA LEU A 51 -8.33 -9.71 5.40
C LEU A 51 -9.35 -8.69 5.90
N LYS A 52 -8.93 -7.75 6.76
CA LYS A 52 -9.79 -6.65 7.23
C LYS A 52 -10.21 -5.75 6.08
N SER A 53 -9.29 -5.38 5.19
CA SER A 53 -9.59 -4.59 4.00
C SER A 53 -10.58 -5.31 3.07
N ALA A 54 -10.35 -6.60 2.79
CA ALA A 54 -11.25 -7.40 1.94
C ALA A 54 -12.68 -7.51 2.50
N ASN A 55 -12.84 -7.51 3.83
CA ASN A 55 -14.14 -7.55 4.49
C ASN A 55 -14.76 -6.18 4.76
N SER A 56 -14.16 -5.09 4.26
CA SER A 56 -14.74 -3.76 4.41
C SER A 56 -16.01 -3.60 3.56
N THR A 57 -16.88 -2.68 3.96
CA THR A 57 -18.13 -2.39 3.23
C THR A 57 -17.88 -1.90 1.81
N PHE A 58 -16.67 -1.41 1.50
CA PHE A 58 -16.25 -0.98 0.17
C PHE A 58 -16.40 -2.07 -0.89
N PHE A 59 -16.07 -3.32 -0.56
CA PHE A 59 -16.14 -4.44 -1.51
C PHE A 59 -17.51 -5.12 -1.59
N GLY A 60 -18.46 -4.74 -0.71
CA GLY A 60 -19.85 -5.18 -0.79
C GLY A 60 -20.07 -6.70 -0.83
N LEU A 61 -19.17 -7.49 -0.23
CA LEU A 61 -19.18 -8.95 -0.36
C LEU A 61 -20.34 -9.58 0.41
N SER A 62 -21.02 -10.54 -0.22
CA SER A 62 -22.13 -11.30 0.37
C SER A 62 -21.70 -12.30 1.45
N SER A 63 -20.41 -12.61 1.52
CA SER A 63 -19.83 -13.55 2.48
C SER A 63 -18.47 -13.08 2.98
N LYS A 64 -18.17 -13.41 4.24
CA LYS A 64 -16.91 -13.05 4.89
C LYS A 64 -15.74 -13.80 4.24
N VAL A 65 -14.67 -13.08 3.92
CA VAL A 65 -13.40 -13.64 3.44
C VAL A 65 -12.54 -14.03 4.63
N SER A 66 -12.13 -15.29 4.70
CA SER A 66 -11.37 -15.86 5.83
C SER A 66 -9.95 -16.32 5.47
N SER A 67 -9.55 -16.27 4.20
CA SER A 67 -8.21 -16.69 3.75
C SER A 67 -7.58 -15.65 2.82
N VAL A 68 -6.25 -15.51 2.94
CA VAL A 68 -5.46 -14.64 2.05
C VAL A 68 -5.54 -15.13 0.61
N ASP A 69 -5.54 -16.45 0.39
CA ASP A 69 -5.71 -17.05 -0.94
C ASP A 69 -7.01 -16.66 -1.63
N ARG A 70 -8.05 -16.30 -0.86
CA ARG A 70 -9.30 -15.77 -1.40
C ARG A 70 -9.31 -14.25 -1.46
N ALA A 71 -8.68 -13.58 -0.50
CA ALA A 71 -8.62 -12.11 -0.45
C ALA A 71 -7.78 -11.51 -1.58
N VAL A 72 -6.62 -12.09 -1.89
CA VAL A 72 -5.68 -11.51 -2.87
C VAL A 72 -6.26 -11.47 -4.29
N PRO A 73 -6.90 -12.54 -4.81
CA PRO A 73 -7.57 -12.47 -6.11
C PRO A 73 -8.75 -11.49 -6.15
N LEU A 74 -9.48 -11.33 -5.04
CA LEU A 74 -10.60 -10.39 -4.94
C LEU A 74 -10.14 -8.93 -4.97
N LEU A 75 -9.03 -8.63 -4.30
CA LEU A 75 -8.47 -7.27 -4.22
C LEU A 75 -7.59 -6.92 -5.42
N GLY A 76 -6.98 -7.92 -6.06
CA GLY A 76 -5.98 -7.76 -7.10
C GLY A 76 -4.57 -7.54 -6.54
N THR A 77 -3.56 -7.98 -7.29
CA THR A 77 -2.14 -7.92 -6.92
C THR A 77 -1.66 -6.48 -6.74
N THR A 78 -2.14 -5.57 -7.58
CA THR A 78 -1.85 -4.13 -7.53
C THR A 78 -2.24 -3.55 -6.17
N LEU A 79 -3.52 -3.61 -5.79
CA LEU A 79 -4.02 -3.03 -4.54
C LEU A 79 -3.36 -3.65 -3.30
N VAL A 80 -3.19 -4.96 -3.31
CA VAL A 80 -2.56 -5.71 -2.22
C VAL A 80 -1.10 -5.28 -2.02
N THR A 81 -0.36 -5.09 -3.10
CA THR A 81 1.02 -4.60 -3.05
C THR A 81 1.07 -3.17 -2.49
N SER A 82 0.15 -2.31 -2.91
CA SER A 82 0.01 -0.95 -2.36
C SER A 82 -0.24 -0.97 -0.86
N MET A 83 -1.17 -1.81 -0.41
CA MET A 83 -1.50 -1.96 1.01
C MET A 83 -0.32 -2.51 1.81
N ALA A 84 0.47 -3.44 1.26
CA ALA A 84 1.64 -3.95 1.95
C ALA A 84 2.74 -2.90 2.12
N LEU A 85 3.03 -2.13 1.07
CA LEU A 85 3.92 -0.96 1.12
C LEU A 85 3.41 0.08 2.12
N SER A 86 2.11 0.30 2.10
CA SER A 86 1.40 1.24 2.96
C SER A 86 1.58 0.93 4.45
N PHE A 87 1.26 -0.30 4.83
CA PHE A 87 1.33 -0.75 6.21
C PHE A 87 2.75 -0.82 6.74
N SER A 88 3.69 -1.16 5.86
CA SER A 88 5.11 -1.19 6.16
C SER A 88 5.68 0.20 6.46
N LEU A 89 5.28 1.18 5.65
CA LEU A 89 5.68 2.57 5.85
C LEU A 89 5.06 3.15 7.11
N SER A 90 3.77 2.85 7.37
CA SER A 90 3.09 3.22 8.60
C SER A 90 3.77 2.65 9.85
N GLU A 91 4.31 1.43 9.80
CA GLU A 91 4.99 0.83 10.95
C GLU A 91 6.34 1.51 11.20
N SER A 92 7.06 1.88 10.13
CA SER A 92 8.26 2.70 10.25
C SER A 92 7.99 4.13 10.73
N ALA A 93 6.83 4.69 10.37
CA ALA A 93 6.36 6.00 10.80
C ALA A 93 5.99 6.03 12.29
N MET A 94 5.53 4.88 12.81
CA MET A 94 5.11 4.69 14.19
C MET A 94 6.27 4.31 15.13
N SER A 95 7.52 4.32 14.68
CA SER A 95 8.67 4.22 15.59
C SER A 95 8.74 5.48 16.46
N ASP A 96 8.73 5.31 17.78
CA ASP A 96 8.88 6.42 18.73
C ASP A 96 10.14 7.25 18.40
N GLY A 97 9.93 8.52 18.07
CA GLY A 97 11.01 9.41 17.67
C GLY A 97 10.51 10.82 17.33
N PRO A 98 11.42 11.80 17.16
CA PRO A 98 11.08 13.20 16.95
C PRO A 98 10.23 13.46 15.69
N MET A 99 10.22 12.51 14.75
CA MET A 99 9.52 12.61 13.46
C MET A 99 8.23 11.77 13.40
N ALA A 100 7.81 11.12 14.48
CA ALA A 100 6.64 10.24 14.47
C ALA A 100 5.34 10.97 14.05
N GLU A 101 5.14 12.20 14.50
CA GLU A 101 3.99 13.04 14.12
C GLU A 101 4.04 13.43 12.64
N TYR A 102 5.22 13.80 12.15
CA TYR A 102 5.45 14.10 10.72
C TYR A 102 5.14 12.91 9.82
N TYR A 103 5.63 11.72 10.19
CA TYR A 103 5.37 10.52 9.41
C TYR A 103 3.91 10.07 9.48
N LYS A 104 3.24 10.28 10.62
CA LYS A 104 1.80 10.02 10.76
C LYS A 104 0.96 10.94 9.87
N ASP A 105 1.29 12.22 9.82
CA ASP A 105 0.61 13.21 8.97
C ASP A 105 0.87 12.94 7.49
N TYR A 106 2.13 12.66 7.12
CA TYR A 106 2.48 12.20 5.78
C TYR A 106 1.65 10.98 5.40
N TRP A 107 1.58 9.99 6.29
CA TRP A 107 0.89 8.73 6.03
C TRP A 107 -0.61 8.93 5.80
N TRP A 108 -1.25 9.74 6.66
CA TRP A 108 -2.64 10.13 6.48
C TRP A 108 -2.88 10.82 5.14
N GLN A 109 -2.00 11.76 4.77
CA GLN A 109 -2.09 12.47 3.49
C GLN A 109 -1.95 11.52 2.29
N SER A 110 -0.98 10.61 2.30
CA SER A 110 -0.76 9.65 1.21
C SER A 110 -1.96 8.73 1.00
N VAL A 111 -2.61 8.27 2.08
CA VAL A 111 -3.83 7.44 1.98
C VAL A 111 -5.01 8.25 1.45
N VAL A 112 -5.22 9.46 1.96
CA VAL A 112 -6.30 10.35 1.47
C VAL A 112 -6.12 10.66 -0.02
N GLN A 113 -4.89 10.94 -0.45
CA GLN A 113 -4.54 11.21 -1.83
C GLN A 113 -4.72 9.98 -2.73
N ALA A 114 -4.32 8.79 -2.26
CA ALA A 114 -4.53 7.53 -2.97
C ALA A 114 -6.02 7.25 -3.19
N SER A 115 -6.84 7.38 -2.15
CA SER A 115 -8.29 7.21 -2.24
C SER A 115 -8.95 8.28 -3.11
N ALA A 116 -8.49 9.53 -3.05
CA ALA A 116 -9.00 10.59 -3.91
C ALA A 116 -8.64 10.35 -5.38
N ALA A 117 -7.41 9.92 -5.67
CA ALA A 117 -6.96 9.60 -7.03
C ALA A 117 -7.78 8.46 -7.63
N GLU A 118 -8.02 7.39 -6.86
CA GLU A 118 -8.88 6.28 -7.27
C GLU A 118 -10.33 6.71 -7.49
N CYS A 119 -10.90 7.50 -6.58
CA CYS A 119 -12.28 7.99 -6.70
C CYS A 119 -12.46 8.90 -7.93
N CYS A 120 -11.51 9.82 -8.16
CA CYS A 120 -11.48 10.67 -9.34
C CYS A 120 -11.34 9.85 -10.63
N ALA A 121 -10.54 8.79 -10.62
CA ALA A 121 -10.35 7.91 -11.76
C ALA A 121 -11.67 7.21 -12.14
N VAL A 122 -12.41 6.69 -11.15
CA VAL A 122 -13.74 6.09 -11.36
C VAL A 122 -14.75 7.09 -11.94
N ILE A 123 -14.68 8.36 -11.54
CA ILE A 123 -15.59 9.41 -12.01
C ILE A 123 -15.23 9.88 -13.44
N LEU A 124 -13.94 9.97 -13.77
CA LEU A 124 -13.45 10.68 -14.96
C LEU A 124 -13.02 9.77 -16.11
N ALA A 125 -12.53 8.56 -15.83
CA ALA A 125 -11.84 7.71 -16.82
C ALA A 125 -12.53 6.36 -17.08
N ASP A 126 -13.79 6.22 -16.64
CA ASP A 126 -14.59 4.98 -16.62
C ASP A 126 -14.21 4.03 -15.46
N ARG A 127 -15.11 3.10 -15.07
CA ARG A 127 -14.93 2.15 -13.95
C ARG A 127 -13.72 1.21 -14.13
N SER A 128 -13.09 1.20 -15.30
CA SER A 128 -11.87 0.47 -15.62
C SER A 128 -10.60 1.18 -15.16
N ALA A 129 -10.68 2.45 -14.73
CA ALA A 129 -9.58 3.19 -14.15
C ALA A 129 -9.24 2.58 -12.79
N GLY A 130 -8.33 1.61 -12.83
CA GLY A 130 -8.18 0.59 -11.82
C GLY A 130 -7.30 0.98 -10.62
N PRO A 131 -6.82 -0.02 -9.88
CA PRO A 131 -5.99 0.16 -8.68
C PRO A 131 -4.63 0.83 -8.93
N GLU A 132 -4.24 1.09 -10.19
CA GLU A 132 -3.03 1.85 -10.52
C GLU A 132 -3.12 3.32 -10.06
N PHE A 133 -4.30 3.92 -10.03
CA PHE A 133 -4.47 5.32 -9.58
C PHE A 133 -4.35 5.46 -8.08
N PHE A 134 -4.82 4.46 -7.32
CA PHE A 134 -4.54 4.37 -5.88
C PHE A 134 -3.04 4.29 -5.63
N GLN A 135 -2.32 3.44 -6.37
CA GLN A 135 -0.85 3.35 -6.30
C GLN A 135 -0.16 4.67 -6.60
N ALA A 136 -0.55 5.32 -7.70
CA ALA A 136 0.01 6.60 -8.11
C ALA A 136 -0.21 7.67 -7.03
N GLY A 137 -1.43 7.76 -6.47
CA GLY A 137 -1.74 8.70 -5.40
C GLY A 137 -1.01 8.40 -4.10
N LEU A 138 -0.79 7.12 -3.77
CA LEU A 138 -0.06 6.71 -2.58
C LEU A 138 1.43 7.06 -2.64
N LEU A 139 2.03 6.92 -3.83
CA LEU A 139 3.46 7.11 -4.05
C LEU A 139 3.84 8.53 -4.48
N MET A 140 2.86 9.38 -4.82
CA MET A 140 3.07 10.71 -5.40
C MET A 140 4.04 11.57 -4.58
N ASP A 141 3.96 11.44 -3.26
CA ASP A 141 4.66 12.28 -2.29
C ASP A 141 5.85 11.59 -1.62
N LEU A 142 6.24 10.39 -2.06
CA LEU A 142 7.28 9.57 -1.42
C LEU A 142 8.62 10.31 -1.21
N GLY A 143 8.94 11.27 -2.09
CA GLY A 143 10.14 12.12 -1.97
C GLY A 143 10.14 13.06 -0.76
N ARG A 144 9.00 13.25 -0.07
CA ARG A 144 8.93 14.01 1.20
C ARG A 144 9.53 13.27 2.39
N LEU A 145 9.73 11.95 2.25
CA LEU A 145 10.35 11.11 3.27
C LEU A 145 11.89 11.07 3.16
N ALA A 146 12.44 11.69 2.12
CA ALA A 146 13.87 11.75 1.82
C ALA A 146 14.50 13.07 2.27
#